data_AF-A0AAQ2C5R5-F1
#
_entry.id   AF-A0AAQ2C5R5-F1
#
_cell.length_a   1.000
_cell.length_b   1.000
_cell.length_c   1.000
_cell.angle_alpha   90.00
_cell.angle_beta   90.00
_cell.angle_gamma   90.00
#
_symmetry.space_group_name_H-M   'P 1'
#
loop_
_entity.id
_entity.type
_entity.pdbx_description
1 polymer ?
#
loop_
_entity_poly.entity_id
_entity_poly.type
_entity_poly.pdbx_seq_one_letter_code
_entity_poly.pdbx_strand_id
1 'polypeptide(L)'
;MTRTMNNMQGRDIGINEISPTEWRVSDRLIADGDASALLGFIQRVDDAFEVTNLGRPRERSYFSSFDRATASLTMRQAPAGAVLR
;
A
#
# COMPACT_ATOMS: atom_id res chain seq x y z
N MET A 1 -11.69 0.39 11.82
CA MET A 1 -12.05 1.73 11.28
C MET A 1 -11.61 1.82 9.82
N THR A 2 -12.39 2.40 8.88
CA THR A 2 -11.98 2.51 7.45
C THR A 2 -11.54 3.94 7.14
N ARG A 3 -10.30 4.12 6.68
CA ARG A 3 -9.76 5.44 6.27
C ARG A 3 -9.57 5.46 4.75
N THR A 4 -9.99 6.56 4.14
CA THR A 4 -9.86 6.80 2.69
C THR A 4 -8.82 7.88 2.44
N MET A 5 -7.97 7.68 1.45
CA MET A 5 -6.94 8.64 1.05
C MET A 5 -6.92 8.79 -0.47
N ASN A 6 -7.22 9.98 -0.97
CA ASN A 6 -7.14 10.29 -2.40
C ASN A 6 -5.75 10.87 -2.67
N ASN A 7 -4.92 10.18 -3.47
CA ASN A 7 -3.57 10.68 -3.82
C ASN A 7 -3.58 11.37 -5.19
N MET A 8 -2.63 12.30 -5.41
CA MET A 8 -2.40 13.06 -6.66
C MET A 8 -2.20 12.21 -7.92
N GLN A 9 -2.14 10.87 -7.80
CA GLN A 9 -2.08 9.93 -8.93
C GLN A 9 -3.45 9.37 -9.35
N GLY A 10 -4.56 9.88 -8.82
CA GLY A 10 -5.90 9.45 -9.21
C GLY A 10 -6.28 8.05 -8.73
N ARG A 11 -5.64 7.54 -7.67
CA ARG A 11 -6.07 6.31 -6.99
C ARG A 11 -6.93 6.65 -5.79
N ASP A 12 -7.97 5.85 -5.58
CA ASP A 12 -8.77 5.84 -4.37
C ASP A 12 -8.22 4.77 -3.42
N ILE A 13 -7.54 5.17 -2.35
CA ILE A 13 -6.86 4.22 -1.46
C ILE A 13 -7.74 3.91 -0.26
N GLY A 14 -8.07 2.62 -0.12
CA GLY A 14 -8.73 2.05 1.04
C GLY A 14 -7.73 1.51 2.05
N ILE A 15 -7.87 1.94 3.30
CA ILE A 15 -7.10 1.43 4.43
C ILE A 15 -8.07 0.74 5.38
N ASN A 16 -7.94 -0.58 5.48
CA ASN A 16 -8.79 -1.42 6.33
C ASN A 16 -7.94 -2.07 7.42
N GLU A 17 -8.33 -1.85 8.66
CA GLU A 17 -7.73 -2.48 9.83
C GLU A 17 -7.99 -3.99 9.83
N ILE A 18 -6.93 -4.77 10.01
CA ILE A 18 -6.96 -6.23 10.21
C ILE A 18 -6.86 -6.52 11.72
N SER A 19 -5.98 -5.79 12.41
CA SER A 19 -5.76 -5.84 13.85
C SER A 19 -5.35 -4.44 14.35
N PRO A 20 -5.25 -4.21 15.68
CA PRO A 20 -4.82 -2.92 16.22
C PRO A 20 -3.44 -2.45 15.74
N THR A 21 -2.61 -3.36 15.22
CA THR A 21 -1.26 -3.07 14.73
C THR A 21 -1.09 -3.39 13.25
N GLU A 22 -2.13 -3.76 12.52
CA GLU A 22 -1.99 -4.21 11.14
C GLU A 22 -3.13 -3.72 10.25
N TRP A 23 -2.78 -3.22 9.07
CA TRP A 23 -3.71 -2.64 8.11
C TRP A 23 -3.45 -3.16 6.70
N ARG A 24 -4.55 -3.50 6.01
CA ARG A 24 -4.62 -3.77 4.58
C ARG A 24 -4.72 -2.46 3.81
N VAL A 25 -3.91 -2.32 2.76
CA VAL A 25 -3.98 -1.17 1.84
C VAL A 25 -4.35 -1.65 0.45
N SER A 26 -5.44 -1.10 -0.11
CA SER A 26 -5.99 -1.50 -1.40
C SER A 26 -6.39 -0.31 -2.27
N ASP A 27 -6.31 -0.47 -3.59
CA ASP A 27 -6.88 0.46 -4.58
C ASP A 27 -8.36 0.13 -4.78
N ARG A 28 -9.24 1.04 -4.34
CA ARG A 28 -10.70 0.89 -4.39
C ARG A 28 -11.29 1.13 -5.78
N LEU A 29 -10.48 1.63 -6.72
CA LEU A 29 -10.91 1.72 -8.12
C LEU A 29 -10.88 0.35 -8.80
N ILE A 30 -10.22 -0.64 -8.21
CA ILE A 30 -10.23 -2.03 -8.64
C ILE A 30 -11.34 -2.75 -7.86
N ALA A 31 -12.07 -3.63 -8.56
CA ALA A 31 -13.20 -4.34 -7.99
C ALA A 31 -12.82 -5.15 -6.73
N ASP A 32 -13.68 -5.11 -5.71
CA ASP A 32 -13.53 -5.94 -4.52
C ASP A 32 -13.46 -7.43 -4.90
N GLY A 33 -12.46 -8.13 -4.36
CA GLY A 33 -12.19 -9.54 -4.66
C GLY A 33 -11.15 -9.78 -5.75
N ASP A 34 -10.78 -8.76 -6.53
CA ASP A 34 -9.63 -8.83 -7.42
C ASP A 34 -8.33 -8.69 -6.59
N ALA A 35 -7.46 -9.68 -6.66
CA ALA A 35 -6.19 -9.69 -5.93
C ALA A 35 -5.26 -8.53 -6.34
N SER A 36 -5.41 -7.98 -7.55
CA SER A 36 -4.63 -6.83 -8.02
C SER A 36 -5.01 -5.51 -7.31
N ALA A 37 -6.15 -5.46 -6.63
CA ALA A 37 -6.53 -4.35 -5.76
C ALA A 37 -5.61 -4.24 -4.54
N LEU A 38 -5.02 -5.34 -4.08
CA LEU A 38 -4.20 -5.36 -2.88
C LEU A 38 -2.80 -4.80 -3.17
N LEU A 39 -2.50 -3.64 -2.58
CA LEU A 39 -1.21 -2.98 -2.75
C LEU A 39 -0.16 -3.48 -1.75
N GLY A 40 -0.61 -3.77 -0.52
CA GLY A 40 0.27 -4.22 0.54
C GLY A 40 -0.35 -4.14 1.93
N PHE A 41 0.53 -4.32 2.91
CA PHE A 41 0.20 -4.28 4.33
C PHE A 41 1.09 -3.27 5.03
N ILE A 42 0.53 -2.64 6.06
CA ILE A 42 1.29 -1.84 7.02
C ILE A 42 1.14 -2.53 8.37
N GLN A 43 2.27 -2.79 9.03
CA GLN A 43 2.30 -3.31 10.38
C GLN A 43 3.03 -2.32 11.28
N ARG A 44 2.49 -2.04 12.46
CA ARG A 44 3.21 -1.33 13.51
C ARG A 44 4.16 -2.29 14.22
N VAL A 45 5.45 -1.96 14.22
CA VAL A 45 6.51 -2.68 14.91
C VAL A 45 7.24 -1.66 15.78
N ASP A 46 7.12 -1.79 17.11
CA ASP A 46 7.59 -0.80 18.08
C ASP A 46 7.08 0.63 17.78
N ASP A 47 8.00 1.55 17.47
CA ASP A 47 7.76 2.95 17.13
C ASP A 47 7.71 3.21 15.61
N ALA A 48 7.83 2.15 14.80
CA ALA A 48 7.85 2.23 13.34
C ALA A 48 6.65 1.55 12.68
N PHE A 49 6.43 1.91 11.42
CA PHE A 49 5.51 1.25 10.51
C PHE A 49 6.31 0.50 9.44
N GLU A 50 6.28 -0.82 9.52
CA GLU A 50 6.80 -1.72 8.50
C GLU A 50 5.79 -1.79 7.34
N VAL A 51 6.31 -1.70 6.11
CA VAL A 51 5.53 -1.85 4.88
C VAL A 51 5.93 -3.13 4.17
N THR A 52 4.94 -4.00 3.94
CA THR A 52 5.05 -5.12 3.01
C THR A 52 4.41 -4.72 1.69
N ASN A 53 5.22 -4.45 0.67
CA ASN A 53 4.76 -4.06 -0.66
C ASN A 53 4.65 -5.29 -1.57
N LEU A 54 3.44 -5.61 -2.05
CA LEU A 54 3.24 -6.81 -2.89
C LEU A 54 3.75 -6.65 -4.32
N GLY A 55 3.94 -5.42 -4.80
CA GLY A 55 4.66 -5.15 -6.04
C GLY A 55 6.18 -5.33 -5.91
N ARG A 56 6.71 -5.40 -4.67
CA ARG A 56 8.14 -5.56 -4.36
C ARG A 56 8.35 -6.45 -3.12
N PRO A 57 8.01 -7.75 -3.20
CA PRO A 57 7.97 -8.63 -2.03
C PRO A 57 9.34 -8.87 -1.36
N ARG A 58 10.45 -8.42 -1.97
CA ARG A 58 11.81 -8.58 -1.44
C ARG A 58 12.32 -7.38 -0.63
N GLU A 59 11.58 -6.27 -0.60
CA GLU A 59 12.01 -5.05 0.09
C GLU A 59 11.16 -4.82 1.35
N ARG A 60 11.82 -4.66 2.50
CA ARG A 60 11.19 -4.16 3.73
C ARG A 60 11.51 -2.70 3.90
N SER A 61 10.49 -1.87 4.05
CA SER A 61 10.64 -0.44 4.29
C SER A 61 10.00 -0.09 5.64
N TYR A 62 10.68 0.76 6.40
CA TYR A 62 10.22 1.22 7.71
C TYR A 62 10.03 2.74 7.67
N PHE A 63 8.95 3.22 8.27
CA PHE A 63 8.64 4.65 8.33
C PHE A 63 8.21 5.02 9.74
N SER A 64 8.59 6.22 10.19
CA SER A 64 8.12 6.79 11.47
C SER A 64 6.71 7.36 11.40
N SER A 65 6.08 7.37 10.22
CA SER A 65 4.76 7.96 9.99
C SER A 65 3.88 7.02 9.16
N PHE A 66 2.67 6.79 9.65
CA PHE A 66 1.66 5.98 8.96
C PHE A 66 1.28 6.55 7.59
N ASP A 67 1.19 7.87 7.47
CA ASP A 67 0.87 8.54 6.21
C ASP A 67 2.02 8.37 5.20
N ARG A 68 3.28 8.41 5.64
CA ARG A 68 4.45 8.12 4.79
C ARG A 68 4.50 6.65 4.36
N ALA A 69 4.22 5.73 5.28
CA ALA A 69 4.11 4.30 4.98
C ALA A 69 3.03 4.04 3.91
N THR A 70 1.86 4.65 4.08
CA THR A 70 0.76 4.57 3.09
C THR A 70 1.19 5.13 1.74
N ALA A 71 1.78 6.33 1.71
CA ALA A 71 2.22 6.96 0.46
C ALA A 71 3.19 6.08 -0.33
N SER A 72 4.08 5.33 0.34
CA SER A 72 5.04 4.42 -0.30
C SER A 72 4.38 3.29 -1.11
N LEU A 73 3.17 2.86 -0.73
CA LEU A 73 2.39 1.84 -1.44
C LEU A 73 1.63 2.39 -2.65
N THR A 74 1.39 3.71 -2.69
CA THR A 74 0.57 4.35 -3.74
C THR A 74 1.36 4.74 -4.98
N MET A 75 2.70 4.81 -4.89
CA MET A 75 3.52 5.14 -6.04
C MET A 75 3.43 4.02 -7.08
N ARG A 76 2.77 4.31 -8.21
CA ARG A 76 2.75 3.43 -9.38
C ARG A 76 4.18 3.27 -9.86
N GLN A 77 4.63 2.04 -9.99
CA GLN A 77 5.83 1.78 -10.76
C GLN A 77 5.41 1.36 -12.16
N ALA A 78 6.08 1.96 -13.15
CA ALA A 78 6.06 1.44 -14.50
C ALA A 78 6.44 -0.05 -14.43
N PRO A 79 5.77 -0.94 -15.18
CA PRO A 79 6.16 -2.34 -15.22
C PRO A 79 7.64 -2.41 -15.62
N ALA A 80 8.43 -3.11 -14.79
CA ALA A 80 9.79 -3.51 -15.13
C ALA A 80 9.70 -4.49 -16.31
N GLY A 81 9.56 -3.95 -17.52
CA GLY A 81 9.19 -4.69 -18.72
C GLY A 81 8.82 -3.80 -19.91
N ALA A 82 8.49 -2.53 -19.69
CA ALA A 82 8.37 -1.55 -20.77
C ALA A 82 9.75 -1.03 -21.23
N VAL A 83 10.67 -1.94 -21.56
CA VAL A 83 11.75 -1.65 -22.51
C VAL A 83 11.30 -2.26 -23.82
N LEU A 84 10.62 -1.45 -24.63
CA LEU A 84 10.38 -1.76 -26.04
C LEU A 84 11.74 -1.86 -26.73
N ARG A 85 11.99 -3.01 -27.35
CA ARG A 85 12.94 -3.13 -28.46
C ARG A 85 12.23 -2.74 -29.75
#